data_AF-A0A365YBS2-F1
#
_entry.id   AF-A0A365YBS2-F1
#
_cell.length_a   1.000
_cell.length_b   1.000
_cell.length_c   1.000
_cell.angle_alpha   90.00
_cell.angle_beta   90.00
_cell.angle_gamma   90.00
#
_symmetry.space_group_name_H-M   'P 1'
#
loop_
_entity.id
_entity.type
_entity.pdbx_description
1 polymer ?
#
loop_
_entity_poly.entity_id
_entity_poly.type
_entity_poly.pdbx_seq_one_letter_code
_entity_poly.pdbx_strand_id
1 'polypeptide(L)'
;MASRKPAKKKQSQGHPARREGASSVPFESEVRQDLQPFKSQLFRHFQEEGRPASETRAALEGLTTLLTVHAQLRKSVDVKTLDPEVLGEQLGHLSSLGKEVAEASAAILKHYLTFLGTTANFGGSVDDFKQTFEFLSRMAGDSPIIAPFLEDDEANAALESMPYVYAARELVNWVGEGKPTSPSGVLTGQTLQDAASALGLLVTVDESAEPAAAGSVLWEPEDGTTVSSLAEVPRLSAYWDALIGTAMLRYQAPNAMPTESLAQALLGSTGPGSRLVKELIAEVLFSHVLINTLETPGQSTIAEMTAGVLSNAASSTPPRTEFALQVPTTDDLPEEQHHLIPSLEIVVPQVESLLRNFEREGLVVIDEEITVPVVLRSALERALAKVSDHVLGGNAESEDAEADVAK
;
A
#
# COMPACT_ATOMS: atom_id res chain seq x y z
N MET A 1 -64.75 73.21 -3.13
CA MET A 1 -64.99 71.84 -3.65
C MET A 1 -63.66 71.13 -3.84
N ALA A 2 -63.62 69.86 -3.43
CA ALA A 2 -62.65 68.80 -3.73
C ALA A 2 -61.16 68.99 -3.36
N SER A 3 -60.80 68.26 -2.30
CA SER A 3 -59.48 68.06 -1.69
C SER A 3 -58.62 67.04 -2.47
N ARG A 4 -57.32 67.33 -2.60
CA ARG A 4 -56.28 66.46 -3.18
C ARG A 4 -55.87 65.37 -2.18
N LYS A 5 -56.07 64.09 -2.53
CA LYS A 5 -55.50 62.93 -1.81
C LYS A 5 -54.14 62.53 -2.40
N PRO A 6 -53.10 62.27 -1.58
CA PRO A 6 -51.81 61.77 -2.04
C PRO A 6 -51.80 60.25 -2.27
N ALA A 7 -50.93 59.81 -3.18
CA ALA A 7 -50.78 58.43 -3.63
C ALA A 7 -50.21 57.50 -2.53
N LYS A 8 -50.78 56.28 -2.43
CA LYS A 8 -50.34 55.19 -1.54
C LYS A 8 -48.93 54.72 -1.91
N LYS A 9 -48.02 54.66 -0.94
CA LYS A 9 -46.70 54.00 -1.01
C LYS A 9 -46.89 52.50 -1.34
N LYS A 10 -46.17 52.03 -2.36
CA LYS A 10 -45.93 50.60 -2.64
C LYS A 10 -45.13 49.99 -1.48
N GLN A 11 -45.63 48.93 -0.86
CA GLN A 11 -44.84 48.09 0.04
C GLN A 11 -43.73 47.42 -0.76
N SER A 12 -42.48 47.64 -0.37
CA SER A 12 -41.33 46.90 -0.86
C SER A 12 -41.46 45.43 -0.45
N GLN A 13 -41.45 44.53 -1.42
CA GLN A 13 -41.29 43.09 -1.17
C GLN A 13 -39.93 42.87 -0.50
N GLY A 14 -39.96 42.35 0.74
CA GLY A 14 -38.77 41.96 1.47
C GLY A 14 -38.12 40.71 0.83
N HIS A 15 -36.79 40.66 0.91
CA HIS A 15 -35.97 39.56 0.42
C HIS A 15 -36.35 38.21 1.06
N PRO A 16 -36.30 37.10 0.30
CA PRO A 16 -36.74 35.76 0.74
C PRO A 16 -35.82 35.08 1.79
N ALA A 17 -34.85 35.79 2.36
CA ALA A 17 -33.93 35.25 3.37
C ALA A 17 -34.47 35.29 4.82
N ARG A 18 -35.71 35.76 5.05
CA ARG A 18 -36.39 35.67 6.35
C ARG A 18 -37.55 34.66 6.27
N ARG A 19 -37.21 33.38 6.20
CA ARG A 19 -38.10 32.32 6.70
C ARG A 19 -37.50 31.78 7.98
N GLU A 20 -38.10 32.14 9.11
CA GLU A 20 -37.94 31.42 10.36
C GLU A 20 -38.48 30.00 10.13
N GLY A 21 -37.59 29.00 10.11
CA GLY A 21 -37.96 27.61 9.84
C GLY A 21 -37.07 26.83 8.87
N ALA A 22 -35.83 27.28 8.60
CA ALA A 22 -34.83 26.36 8.07
C ALA A 22 -34.49 25.35 9.19
N SER A 23 -34.73 24.06 8.96
CA SER A 23 -34.35 23.00 9.90
C SER A 23 -32.84 23.08 10.14
N SER A 24 -32.42 23.63 11.27
CA SER A 24 -31.02 23.60 11.67
C SER A 24 -30.64 22.14 11.85
N VAL A 25 -29.67 21.66 11.07
CA VAL A 25 -29.07 20.35 11.29
C VAL A 25 -28.61 20.32 12.76
N PRO A 26 -29.00 19.30 13.57
CA PRO A 26 -28.61 19.23 14.97
C PRO A 26 -27.11 19.42 15.14
N PHE A 27 -26.70 20.22 16.13
CA PHE A 27 -25.31 20.56 16.45
C PHE A 27 -24.55 21.46 15.45
N GLU A 28 -25.06 21.74 14.25
CA GLU A 28 -24.30 22.52 13.23
C GLU A 28 -23.94 23.94 13.73
N SER A 29 -24.89 24.64 14.36
CA SER A 29 -24.66 25.99 14.87
C SER A 29 -23.62 26.02 16.01
N GLU A 30 -23.64 24.98 16.85
CA GLU A 30 -22.72 24.82 17.98
C GLU A 30 -21.31 24.48 17.49
N VAL A 31 -21.17 23.56 16.53
CA VAL A 31 -19.89 23.25 15.88
C VAL A 31 -19.31 24.50 15.20
N ARG A 32 -20.11 25.25 14.43
CA ARG A 32 -19.65 26.50 13.80
C ARG A 32 -19.21 27.55 14.81
N GLN A 33 -19.86 27.60 15.97
CA GLN A 33 -19.50 28.52 17.06
C GLN A 33 -18.16 28.11 17.68
N ASP A 34 -17.97 26.82 17.97
CA ASP A 34 -16.76 26.29 18.58
C ASP A 34 -15.54 26.31 17.65
N LEU A 35 -15.76 26.31 16.32
CA LEU A 35 -14.71 26.52 15.32
C LEU A 35 -14.34 28.00 15.11
N GLN A 36 -15.17 28.97 15.52
CA GLN A 36 -14.87 30.40 15.31
C GLN A 36 -13.48 30.83 15.81
N PRO A 37 -13.04 30.42 17.02
CA PRO A 37 -11.71 30.81 17.53
C PRO A 37 -10.57 30.36 16.63
N PHE A 38 -10.75 29.26 15.89
CA PHE A 38 -9.73 28.64 15.04
C PHE A 38 -9.79 29.10 13.58
N LYS A 39 -10.87 29.76 13.15
CA LYS A 39 -11.20 30.02 11.75
C LYS A 39 -10.04 30.59 10.91
N SER A 40 -9.33 31.60 11.42
CA SER A 40 -8.22 32.23 10.69
C SER A 40 -6.98 31.33 10.60
N GLN A 41 -6.68 30.58 11.66
CA GLN A 41 -5.55 29.65 11.70
C GLN A 41 -5.83 28.41 10.84
N LEU A 42 -7.06 27.88 10.91
CA LEU A 42 -7.53 26.80 10.06
C LEU A 42 -7.45 27.16 8.58
N PHE A 43 -7.94 28.35 8.21
CA PHE A 43 -7.83 28.82 6.83
C PHE A 43 -6.38 28.86 6.35
N ARG A 44 -5.45 29.36 7.19
CA ARG A 44 -4.03 29.38 6.85
C ARG A 44 -3.42 27.97 6.76
N HIS A 45 -3.84 27.05 7.63
CA HIS A 45 -3.32 25.69 7.67
C HIS A 45 -3.81 24.83 6.49
N PHE A 46 -5.03 25.05 6.01
CA PHE A 46 -5.62 24.38 4.84
C PHE A 46 -5.29 25.07 3.50
N GLN A 47 -4.66 26.24 3.52
CA GLN A 47 -4.28 26.96 2.31
C GLN A 47 -2.95 26.45 1.78
N GLU A 48 -2.99 25.68 0.69
CA GLU A 48 -1.79 25.26 -0.04
C GLU A 48 -1.30 26.34 -1.01
N GLU A 49 0.02 26.37 -1.28
CA GLU A 49 0.60 27.28 -2.26
C GLU A 49 0.06 26.96 -3.67
N GLY A 50 -0.39 27.99 -4.39
CA GLY A 50 -0.92 27.86 -5.75
C GLY A 50 -2.39 27.42 -5.84
N ARG A 51 -3.06 27.02 -4.74
CA ARG A 51 -4.48 26.67 -4.77
C ARG A 51 -5.42 27.87 -4.59
N PRO A 52 -6.54 27.94 -5.34
CA PRO A 52 -7.55 28.97 -5.16
C PRO A 52 -8.17 28.95 -3.74
N ALA A 53 -8.35 30.13 -3.15
CA ALA A 53 -8.99 30.28 -1.84
C ALA A 53 -10.44 29.73 -1.78
N SER A 54 -11.10 29.49 -2.92
CA SER A 54 -12.42 28.85 -2.98
C SER A 54 -12.35 27.37 -2.57
N GLU A 55 -11.28 26.67 -2.91
CA GLU A 55 -11.09 25.25 -2.59
C GLU A 55 -10.85 25.07 -1.09
N THR A 56 -10.01 25.93 -0.49
CA THR A 56 -9.81 25.96 0.98
C THR A 56 -11.13 26.22 1.71
N ARG A 57 -12.00 27.10 1.20
CA ARG A 57 -13.33 27.31 1.80
C ARG A 57 -14.22 26.09 1.68
N ALA A 58 -14.21 25.41 0.53
CA ALA A 58 -14.97 24.18 0.34
C ALA A 58 -14.50 23.08 1.29
N ALA A 59 -13.18 22.90 1.47
CA ALA A 59 -12.62 21.96 2.43
C ALA A 59 -13.03 22.26 3.88
N LEU A 60 -13.04 23.54 4.29
CA LEU A 60 -13.48 23.94 5.63
C LEU A 60 -14.99 23.75 5.86
N GLU A 61 -15.82 23.94 4.83
CA GLU A 61 -17.25 23.61 4.91
C GLU A 61 -17.48 22.09 4.95
N GLY A 62 -16.66 21.31 4.22
CA GLY A 62 -16.61 19.85 4.35
C GLY A 62 -16.24 19.40 5.76
N LEU A 63 -15.19 19.99 6.34
CA LEU A 63 -14.79 19.76 7.72
C LEU A 63 -15.92 20.09 8.71
N THR A 64 -16.61 21.22 8.52
CA THR A 64 -17.74 21.61 9.38
C THR A 64 -18.87 20.57 9.32
N THR A 65 -19.18 20.07 8.13
CA THR A 65 -20.15 18.98 7.93
C THR A 65 -19.70 17.71 8.66
N LEU A 66 -18.45 17.31 8.49
CA LEU A 66 -17.89 16.10 9.13
C LEU A 66 -17.92 16.19 10.66
N LEU A 67 -17.54 17.33 11.23
CA LEU A 67 -17.61 17.55 12.68
C LEU A 67 -19.05 17.61 13.20
N THR A 68 -20.00 18.10 12.39
CA THR A 68 -21.43 18.08 12.73
C THR A 68 -21.96 16.65 12.78
N VAL A 69 -21.62 15.81 11.81
CA VAL A 69 -21.98 14.37 11.81
C VAL A 69 -21.33 13.67 13.00
N HIS A 70 -20.06 13.93 13.28
CA HIS A 70 -19.35 13.39 14.43
C HIS A 70 -20.06 13.74 15.75
N ALA A 71 -20.44 15.01 15.92
CA ALA A 71 -21.17 15.48 17.11
C ALA A 71 -22.56 14.84 17.26
N GLN A 72 -23.24 14.55 16.14
CA GLN A 72 -24.54 13.88 16.15
C GLN A 72 -24.43 12.43 16.66
N LEU A 73 -23.45 11.69 16.14
CA LEU A 73 -23.21 10.30 16.55
C LEU A 73 -22.75 10.23 18.02
N ARG A 74 -21.84 11.12 18.42
CA ARG A 74 -21.38 11.27 19.81
C ARG A 74 -22.43 11.85 20.77
N LYS A 75 -23.51 12.46 20.24
CA LYS A 75 -24.55 13.20 20.99
C LYS A 75 -24.01 14.37 21.82
N SER A 76 -22.84 14.91 21.46
CA SER A 76 -22.22 16.06 22.11
C SER A 76 -21.26 16.77 21.16
N VAL A 77 -21.08 18.09 21.34
CA VAL A 77 -20.14 18.89 20.55
C VAL A 77 -18.80 18.97 21.27
N ASP A 78 -17.76 18.50 20.59
CA ASP A 78 -16.37 18.72 20.95
C ASP A 78 -15.55 18.75 19.67
N VAL A 79 -15.01 19.93 19.34
CA VAL A 79 -14.19 20.12 18.14
C VAL A 79 -12.70 19.87 18.40
N LYS A 80 -12.29 19.60 19.65
CA LYS A 80 -10.88 19.43 20.03
C LYS A 80 -10.46 17.98 20.19
N THR A 81 -11.42 17.06 20.20
CA THR A 81 -11.18 15.62 20.23
C THR A 81 -11.96 14.96 19.10
N LEU A 82 -11.44 13.83 18.62
CA LEU A 82 -12.12 12.98 17.66
C LEU A 82 -12.15 11.58 18.26
N ASP A 83 -13.34 11.12 18.61
CA ASP A 83 -13.54 9.83 19.25
C ASP A 83 -13.34 8.69 18.22
N PRO A 84 -12.36 7.78 18.42
CA PRO A 84 -12.08 6.71 17.46
C PRO A 84 -13.27 5.79 17.17
N GLU A 85 -14.09 5.46 18.18
CA GLU A 85 -15.25 4.58 17.99
C GLU A 85 -16.30 5.25 17.10
N VAL A 86 -16.57 6.53 17.37
CA VAL A 86 -17.52 7.34 16.60
C VAL A 86 -17.00 7.59 15.18
N LEU A 87 -15.69 7.79 15.01
CA LEU A 87 -15.07 7.92 13.69
C LEU A 87 -15.23 6.64 12.86
N GLY A 88 -15.12 5.46 13.49
CA GLY A 88 -15.38 4.17 12.85
C GLY A 88 -16.78 4.08 12.26
N GLU A 89 -17.80 4.44 13.05
CA GLU A 89 -19.19 4.49 12.59
C GLU A 89 -19.39 5.54 11.48
N GLN A 90 -18.84 6.75 11.67
CA GLN A 90 -18.96 7.84 10.71
C GLN A 90 -18.37 7.50 9.34
N LEU A 91 -17.12 7.01 9.30
CA LEU A 91 -16.46 6.66 8.05
C LEU A 91 -17.06 5.39 7.45
N GLY A 92 -17.52 4.44 8.27
CA GLY A 92 -18.27 3.28 7.78
C GLY A 92 -19.55 3.68 7.02
N HIS A 93 -20.30 4.65 7.53
CA HIS A 93 -21.45 5.21 6.81
C HIS A 93 -21.03 5.91 5.50
N LEU A 94 -19.93 6.65 5.49
CA LEU A 94 -19.44 7.32 4.28
C LEU A 94 -18.94 6.32 3.23
N SER A 95 -18.33 5.20 3.65
CA SER A 95 -17.93 4.13 2.73
C SER A 95 -19.11 3.53 1.97
N SER A 96 -20.31 3.50 2.56
CA SER A 96 -21.52 3.06 1.86
C SER A 96 -21.96 4.00 0.72
N LEU A 97 -21.50 5.26 0.73
CA LEU A 97 -21.73 6.24 -0.33
C LEU A 97 -20.63 6.23 -1.42
N GLY A 98 -19.51 5.56 -1.15
CA GLY A 98 -18.36 5.42 -2.05
C GLY A 98 -17.04 5.47 -1.30
N LYS A 99 -16.10 4.59 -1.68
CA LYS A 99 -14.75 4.51 -1.08
C LYS A 99 -14.01 5.85 -1.14
N GLU A 100 -14.02 6.50 -2.31
CA GLU A 100 -13.38 7.80 -2.54
C GLU A 100 -13.93 8.91 -1.61
N VAL A 101 -15.23 8.84 -1.27
CA VAL A 101 -15.89 9.79 -0.37
C VAL A 101 -15.40 9.61 1.06
N ALA A 102 -15.28 8.35 1.51
CA ALA A 102 -14.73 8.02 2.82
C ALA A 102 -13.26 8.44 2.93
N GLU A 103 -12.45 8.15 1.90
CA GLU A 103 -11.03 8.53 1.84
C GLU A 103 -10.82 10.04 1.88
N ALA A 104 -11.54 10.79 1.02
CA ALA A 104 -11.47 12.24 1.03
C ALA A 104 -11.93 12.84 2.37
N SER A 105 -12.94 12.25 3.00
CA SER A 105 -13.43 12.69 4.32
C SER A 105 -12.43 12.40 5.44
N ALA A 106 -11.81 11.22 5.43
CA ALA A 106 -10.75 10.84 6.36
C ALA A 106 -9.53 11.76 6.19
N ALA A 107 -9.15 12.10 4.96
CA ALA A 107 -8.06 13.04 4.68
C ALA A 107 -8.33 14.44 5.26
N ILE A 108 -9.55 14.96 5.11
CA ILE A 108 -9.95 16.26 5.70
C ILE A 108 -9.88 16.21 7.24
N LEU A 109 -10.38 15.13 7.86
CA LEU A 109 -10.32 14.94 9.31
C LEU A 109 -8.89 14.77 9.81
N LYS A 110 -8.03 14.07 9.07
CA LYS A 110 -6.59 13.92 9.35
C LYS A 110 -5.87 15.27 9.30
N HIS A 111 -6.14 16.07 8.28
CA HIS A 111 -5.57 17.42 8.16
C HIS A 111 -6.02 18.31 9.34
N TYR A 112 -7.28 18.20 9.75
CA TYR A 112 -7.78 18.88 10.94
C TYR A 112 -7.12 18.40 12.25
N LEU A 113 -6.94 17.09 12.43
CA LEU A 113 -6.23 16.55 13.58
C LEU A 113 -4.78 17.05 13.62
N THR A 114 -4.11 17.11 12.46
CA THR A 114 -2.76 17.70 12.33
C THR A 114 -2.75 19.17 12.75
N PHE A 115 -3.75 19.95 12.36
CA PHE A 115 -3.92 21.33 12.83
C PHE A 115 -4.03 21.38 14.37
N LEU A 116 -4.87 20.54 14.99
CA LEU A 116 -5.03 20.52 16.44
C LEU A 116 -3.72 20.15 17.17
N GLY A 117 -2.97 19.19 16.65
CA GLY A 117 -1.67 18.78 17.20
C GLY A 117 -0.61 19.87 17.07
N THR A 118 -0.44 20.43 15.86
CA THR A 118 0.57 21.46 15.58
C THR A 118 0.30 22.79 16.29
N THR A 119 -0.97 23.07 16.62
CA THR A 119 -1.36 24.29 17.36
C THR A 119 -1.58 24.05 18.85
N ALA A 120 -1.26 22.86 19.37
CA ALA A 120 -1.46 22.46 20.77
C ALA A 120 -2.89 22.68 21.28
N ASN A 121 -3.89 22.52 20.40
CA ASN A 121 -5.32 22.65 20.72
C ASN A 121 -6.04 21.30 20.87
N PHE A 122 -5.33 20.18 20.64
CA PHE A 122 -5.88 18.84 20.86
C PHE A 122 -6.24 18.62 22.33
N GLY A 123 -7.47 18.17 22.57
CA GLY A 123 -8.04 18.03 23.92
C GLY A 123 -7.81 16.67 24.58
N GLY A 124 -7.33 15.67 23.83
CA GLY A 124 -7.10 14.30 24.31
C GLY A 124 -5.66 14.03 24.74
N SER A 125 -5.35 12.78 25.05
CA SER A 125 -3.98 12.33 25.37
C SER A 125 -3.12 12.18 24.12
N VAL A 126 -1.80 12.08 24.29
CA VAL A 126 -0.88 11.82 23.17
C VAL A 126 -1.18 10.47 22.52
N ASP A 127 -1.59 9.47 23.30
CA ASP A 127 -1.93 8.16 22.77
C ASP A 127 -3.24 8.20 21.98
N ASP A 128 -4.25 8.94 22.45
CA ASP A 128 -5.48 9.19 21.67
C ASP A 128 -5.15 9.86 20.33
N PHE A 129 -4.29 10.89 20.35
CA PHE A 129 -3.87 11.57 19.13
C PHE A 129 -3.24 10.59 18.12
N LYS A 130 -2.32 9.74 18.57
CA LYS A 130 -1.64 8.76 17.71
C LYS A 130 -2.63 7.74 17.12
N GLN A 131 -3.49 7.17 17.96
CA GLN A 131 -4.49 6.19 17.52
C GLN A 131 -5.47 6.77 16.50
N THR A 132 -6.01 7.97 16.78
CA THR A 132 -6.89 8.67 15.84
C THR A 132 -6.16 9.03 14.55
N PHE A 133 -4.91 9.49 14.63
CA PHE A 133 -4.12 9.85 13.45
C PHE A 133 -3.81 8.64 12.58
N GLU A 134 -3.41 7.52 13.16
CA GLU A 134 -3.18 6.26 12.43
C GLU A 134 -4.46 5.74 11.79
N PHE A 135 -5.57 5.74 12.53
CA PHE A 135 -6.88 5.34 12.01
C PHE A 135 -7.29 6.19 10.79
N LEU A 136 -7.24 7.52 10.93
CA LEU A 136 -7.57 8.44 9.83
C LEU A 136 -6.60 8.32 8.66
N SER A 137 -5.32 8.03 8.91
CA SER A 137 -4.33 7.82 7.84
C SER A 137 -4.67 6.58 7.02
N ARG A 138 -4.96 5.45 7.68
CA ARG A 138 -5.42 4.23 7.00
C ARG A 138 -6.69 4.46 6.20
N MET A 139 -7.65 5.20 6.76
CA MET A 139 -8.91 5.50 6.09
C MET A 139 -8.79 6.52 4.97
N ALA A 140 -7.78 7.39 5.00
CA ALA A 140 -7.46 8.32 3.91
C ALA A 140 -6.70 7.64 2.77
N GLY A 141 -6.39 6.35 2.87
CA GLY A 141 -5.57 5.63 1.91
C GLY A 141 -4.09 5.99 1.99
N ASP A 142 -3.64 6.62 3.09
CA ASP A 142 -2.21 6.87 3.27
C ASP A 142 -1.48 5.54 3.45
N SER A 143 -0.32 5.45 2.80
CA SER A 143 0.59 4.35 3.01
C SER A 143 1.06 4.33 4.48
N PRO A 144 0.92 3.20 5.20
CA PRO A 144 1.47 3.06 6.54
C PRO A 144 3.01 2.93 6.53
N ILE A 145 3.60 2.84 5.34
CA ILE A 145 5.05 2.73 5.13
C ILE A 145 5.69 4.10 5.33
N ILE A 146 6.69 4.18 6.21
CA ILE A 146 7.46 5.39 6.45
C ILE A 146 8.78 5.28 5.71
N ALA A 147 8.86 5.87 4.51
CA ALA A 147 10.09 5.98 3.73
C ALA A 147 10.76 7.36 3.99
N PRO A 148 11.75 7.45 4.89
CA PRO A 148 12.48 8.70 5.11
C PRO A 148 13.32 9.04 3.89
N PHE A 149 13.59 10.33 3.72
CA PHE A 149 14.51 10.80 2.70
C PHE A 149 15.93 10.30 3.00
N LEU A 150 16.59 9.75 1.98
CA LEU A 150 17.99 9.36 2.00
C LEU A 150 18.70 9.98 0.81
N GLU A 151 19.90 10.49 1.06
CA GLU A 151 20.79 10.97 0.01
C GLU A 151 21.15 9.83 -0.95
N ASP A 152 21.27 10.14 -2.24
CA ASP A 152 21.41 9.11 -3.28
C ASP A 152 22.66 8.23 -3.10
N ASP A 153 23.78 8.82 -2.69
CA ASP A 153 25.03 8.08 -2.48
C ASP A 153 24.92 7.13 -1.27
N GLU A 154 24.26 7.56 -0.19
CA GLU A 154 24.03 6.74 1.01
C GLU A 154 23.08 5.58 0.70
N ALA A 155 21.96 5.87 0.04
CA ALA A 155 21.01 4.86 -0.38
C ALA A 155 21.66 3.84 -1.33
N ASN A 156 22.45 4.31 -2.30
CA ASN A 156 23.09 3.43 -3.28
C ASN A 156 24.14 2.51 -2.65
N ALA A 157 24.95 3.02 -1.71
CA ALA A 157 25.94 2.23 -1.00
C ALA A 157 25.29 1.15 -0.13
N ALA A 158 24.18 1.47 0.54
CA ALA A 158 23.41 0.51 1.31
C ALA A 158 22.82 -0.59 0.40
N LEU A 159 22.16 -0.22 -0.70
CA LEU A 159 21.59 -1.16 -1.67
C LEU A 159 22.67 -2.06 -2.30
N GLU A 160 23.84 -1.51 -2.61
CA GLU A 160 24.95 -2.26 -3.20
C GLU A 160 25.44 -3.43 -2.33
N SER A 161 25.31 -3.31 -1.01
CA SER A 161 25.68 -4.37 -0.07
C SER A 161 24.62 -5.46 0.10
N MET A 162 23.44 -5.31 -0.52
CA MET A 162 22.32 -6.22 -0.30
C MET A 162 22.47 -7.53 -1.08
N PRO A 163 22.06 -8.68 -0.48
CA PRO A 163 22.15 -9.99 -1.13
C PRO A 163 21.46 -10.05 -2.50
N TYR A 164 20.30 -9.42 -2.65
CA TYR A 164 19.59 -9.46 -3.92
C TYR A 164 20.32 -8.73 -5.06
N VAL A 165 21.10 -7.69 -4.74
CA VAL A 165 21.93 -6.98 -5.73
C VAL A 165 23.09 -7.86 -6.17
N TYR A 166 23.68 -8.64 -5.25
CA TYR A 166 24.69 -9.64 -5.59
C TYR A 166 24.11 -10.71 -6.52
N ALA A 167 22.95 -11.28 -6.19
CA ALA A 167 22.28 -12.27 -7.02
C ALA A 167 21.95 -11.74 -8.43
N ALA A 168 21.44 -10.51 -8.52
CA ALA A 168 21.19 -9.84 -9.79
C ALA A 168 22.48 -9.65 -10.62
N ARG A 169 23.60 -9.28 -9.97
CA ARG A 169 24.91 -9.15 -10.63
C ARG A 169 25.40 -10.48 -11.19
N GLU A 170 25.30 -11.57 -10.43
CA GLU A 170 25.71 -12.90 -10.87
C GLU A 170 24.90 -13.37 -12.08
N LEU A 171 23.58 -13.16 -12.05
CA LEU A 171 22.73 -13.50 -13.18
C LEU A 171 23.08 -12.67 -14.42
N VAL A 172 23.31 -11.37 -14.28
CA VAL A 172 23.72 -10.49 -15.39
C VAL A 172 25.10 -10.86 -15.94
N ASN A 173 26.06 -11.19 -15.07
CA ASN A 173 27.38 -11.68 -15.45
C ASN A 173 27.28 -12.99 -16.24
N TRP A 174 26.41 -13.90 -15.80
CA TRP A 174 26.14 -15.15 -16.52
C TRP A 174 25.55 -14.88 -17.90
N VAL A 175 24.57 -13.96 -18.03
CA VAL A 175 23.98 -13.61 -19.32
C VAL A 175 25.06 -13.14 -20.31
N GLY A 176 25.98 -12.29 -19.85
CA GLY A 176 27.13 -11.83 -20.62
C GLY A 176 26.73 -11.17 -21.94
N GLU A 177 27.33 -11.60 -23.05
CA GLU A 177 27.03 -11.10 -24.41
C GLU A 177 25.69 -11.60 -24.96
N GLY A 178 25.01 -12.52 -24.26
CA GLY A 178 23.67 -12.95 -24.59
C GLY A 178 23.44 -14.44 -24.34
N LYS A 179 22.19 -14.78 -24.00
CA LYS A 179 21.76 -16.16 -23.78
C LYS A 179 20.55 -16.52 -24.64
N PRO A 180 20.50 -17.76 -25.16
CA PRO A 180 19.38 -18.21 -25.97
C PRO A 180 18.13 -18.33 -25.09
N THR A 181 17.03 -17.77 -25.59
CA THR A 181 15.71 -17.79 -24.96
C THR A 181 14.66 -18.23 -25.96
N SER A 182 13.50 -18.67 -25.47
CA SER A 182 12.33 -18.90 -26.33
C SER A 182 11.90 -17.61 -27.04
N PRO A 183 11.02 -17.69 -28.06
CA PRO A 183 10.38 -16.53 -28.68
C PRO A 183 9.69 -15.56 -27.70
N SER A 184 9.29 -16.05 -26.52
CA SER A 184 8.69 -15.28 -25.44
C SER A 184 9.68 -14.80 -24.37
N GLY A 185 10.99 -15.03 -24.57
CA GLY A 185 12.03 -14.63 -23.62
C GLY A 185 12.20 -15.57 -22.42
N VAL A 186 11.61 -16.78 -22.46
CA VAL A 186 11.67 -17.75 -21.36
C VAL A 186 12.92 -18.61 -21.47
N LEU A 187 13.54 -18.90 -20.32
CA LEU A 187 14.67 -19.82 -20.19
C LEU A 187 14.19 -21.28 -20.27
N THR A 188 14.85 -22.09 -21.09
CA THR A 188 14.48 -23.50 -21.32
C THR A 188 15.70 -24.41 -21.34
N GLY A 189 15.49 -25.71 -21.17
CA GLY A 189 16.52 -26.76 -21.19
C GLY A 189 17.80 -26.42 -20.40
N GLN A 190 18.96 -26.62 -21.03
CA GLN A 190 20.26 -26.38 -20.39
C GLN A 190 20.45 -24.93 -19.95
N THR A 191 19.89 -23.96 -20.68
CA THR A 191 20.01 -22.54 -20.34
C THR A 191 19.32 -22.23 -19.01
N LEU A 192 18.16 -22.86 -18.75
CA LEU A 192 17.47 -22.75 -17.46
C LEU A 192 18.32 -23.31 -16.33
N GLN A 193 18.94 -24.48 -16.54
CA GLN A 193 19.79 -25.12 -15.53
C GLN A 193 21.04 -24.28 -15.22
N ASP A 194 21.68 -23.72 -16.24
CA ASP A 194 22.85 -22.87 -16.09
C ASP A 194 22.51 -21.56 -15.37
N ALA A 195 21.35 -20.97 -15.67
CA ALA A 195 20.86 -19.77 -14.99
C ALA A 195 20.55 -20.02 -13.51
N ALA A 196 19.91 -21.15 -13.20
CA ALA A 196 19.67 -21.57 -11.82
C ALA A 196 20.98 -21.74 -11.06
N SER A 197 21.98 -22.36 -11.71
CA SER A 197 23.33 -22.53 -11.14
C SER A 197 24.03 -21.19 -10.86
N ALA A 198 23.80 -20.16 -11.70
CA ALA A 198 24.34 -18.81 -11.46
C ALA A 198 23.78 -18.14 -10.20
N LEU A 199 22.57 -18.54 -9.76
CA LEU A 199 21.98 -18.12 -8.49
C LEU A 199 22.32 -19.07 -7.32
N GLY A 200 23.16 -20.07 -7.56
CA GLY A 200 23.55 -21.09 -6.58
C GLY A 200 22.51 -22.20 -6.38
N LEU A 201 21.55 -22.35 -7.29
CA LEU A 201 20.51 -23.39 -7.21
C LEU A 201 20.96 -24.65 -7.95
N LEU A 202 20.97 -25.79 -7.25
CA LEU A 202 21.37 -27.08 -7.80
C LEU A 202 20.14 -27.87 -8.26
N VAL A 203 19.62 -27.56 -9.45
CA VAL A 203 18.47 -28.26 -10.05
C VAL A 203 18.87 -29.05 -11.29
N THR A 204 18.08 -30.07 -11.63
CA THR A 204 18.18 -30.77 -12.92
C THR A 204 16.98 -30.41 -13.77
N VAL A 205 17.17 -29.98 -15.02
CA VAL A 205 16.04 -29.63 -15.90
C VAL A 205 15.67 -30.83 -16.78
N ASP A 206 14.43 -31.29 -16.67
CA ASP A 206 13.82 -32.30 -17.54
C ASP A 206 12.45 -31.80 -18.03
N GLU A 207 12.41 -31.25 -19.24
CA GLU A 207 11.19 -30.69 -19.86
C GLU A 207 10.11 -31.75 -20.13
N SER A 208 10.44 -33.04 -20.00
CA SER A 208 9.49 -34.14 -20.14
C SER A 208 8.91 -34.65 -18.81
N ALA A 209 9.42 -34.14 -17.68
CA ALA A 209 8.90 -34.48 -16.36
C ALA A 209 7.48 -33.94 -16.15
N GLU A 210 6.70 -34.63 -15.32
CA GLU A 210 5.39 -34.11 -14.90
C GLU A 210 5.58 -32.86 -14.05
N PRO A 211 4.81 -31.78 -14.32
CA PRO A 211 4.94 -30.56 -13.54
C PRO A 211 4.61 -30.78 -12.06
N ALA A 212 5.31 -30.06 -11.19
CA ALA A 212 4.99 -30.05 -9.77
C ALA A 212 3.53 -29.60 -9.54
N ALA A 213 2.89 -30.17 -8.52
CA ALA A 213 1.53 -29.79 -8.17
C ALA A 213 1.46 -28.31 -7.74
N ALA A 214 0.38 -27.62 -8.10
CA ALA A 214 0.14 -26.26 -7.62
C ALA A 214 0.20 -26.21 -6.08
N GLY A 215 0.98 -25.29 -5.54
CA GLY A 215 1.19 -25.15 -4.08
C GLY A 215 2.25 -26.07 -3.47
N SER A 216 2.87 -26.98 -4.23
CA SER A 216 4.06 -27.74 -3.77
C SER A 216 5.38 -27.13 -4.23
N VAL A 217 5.34 -26.05 -5.00
CA VAL A 217 6.53 -25.35 -5.50
C VAL A 217 7.08 -24.47 -4.38
N LEU A 218 8.30 -24.77 -3.96
CA LEU A 218 9.03 -23.97 -2.98
C LEU A 218 9.71 -22.79 -3.67
N TRP A 219 9.89 -21.67 -2.94
CA TRP A 219 10.64 -20.51 -3.43
C TRP A 219 12.02 -20.89 -3.97
N GLU A 220 12.70 -21.79 -3.27
CA GLU A 220 13.87 -22.50 -3.74
C GLU A 220 13.62 -24.01 -3.72
N PRO A 221 13.85 -24.69 -4.85
CA PRO A 221 13.88 -26.14 -4.88
C PRO A 221 15.02 -26.69 -4.01
N GLU A 222 14.81 -27.86 -3.40
CA GLU A 222 15.88 -28.59 -2.72
C GLU A 222 16.98 -29.00 -3.72
N ASP A 223 18.21 -29.14 -3.25
CA ASP A 223 19.33 -29.60 -4.07
C ASP A 223 19.05 -30.96 -4.72
N GLY A 224 19.27 -31.05 -6.03
CA GLY A 224 19.01 -32.23 -6.85
C GLY A 224 17.55 -32.37 -7.31
N THR A 225 16.67 -31.41 -7.00
CA THR A 225 15.29 -31.41 -7.50
C THR A 225 15.27 -31.38 -9.04
N THR A 226 14.47 -32.25 -9.64
CA THR A 226 14.17 -32.21 -11.07
C THR A 226 13.04 -31.22 -11.32
N VAL A 227 13.24 -30.27 -12.24
CA VAL A 227 12.25 -29.27 -12.62
C VAL A 227 11.90 -29.36 -14.10
N SER A 228 10.63 -29.16 -14.42
CA SER A 228 10.11 -29.20 -15.80
C SER A 228 10.18 -27.86 -16.51
N SER A 229 10.16 -26.74 -15.75
CA SER A 229 10.05 -25.39 -16.29
C SER A 229 10.55 -24.30 -15.32
N LEU A 230 10.68 -23.06 -15.81
CA LEU A 230 11.05 -21.90 -15.00
C LEU A 230 10.06 -21.62 -13.85
N ALA A 231 8.78 -21.95 -14.03
CA ALA A 231 7.74 -21.75 -13.02
C ALA A 231 7.99 -22.58 -11.74
N GLU A 232 8.73 -23.68 -11.84
CA GLU A 232 9.12 -24.52 -10.71
C GLU A 232 10.39 -24.02 -9.99
N VAL A 233 10.95 -22.90 -10.43
CA VAL A 233 12.08 -22.21 -9.78
C VAL A 233 11.70 -20.75 -9.49
N PRO A 234 10.77 -20.48 -8.54
CA PRO A 234 10.20 -19.15 -8.32
C PRO A 234 11.23 -18.07 -8.07
N ARG A 235 12.30 -18.36 -7.32
CA ARG A 235 13.41 -17.42 -7.11
C ARG A 235 14.03 -16.97 -8.43
N LEU A 236 14.39 -17.91 -9.30
CA LEU A 236 14.95 -17.58 -10.62
C LEU A 236 13.93 -16.83 -11.48
N SER A 237 12.66 -17.26 -11.47
CA SER A 237 11.58 -16.57 -12.20
C SER A 237 11.47 -15.12 -11.77
N ALA A 238 11.47 -14.83 -10.47
CA ALA A 238 11.37 -13.47 -9.94
C ALA A 238 12.55 -12.58 -10.38
N TYR A 239 13.78 -13.10 -10.35
CA TYR A 239 14.95 -12.37 -10.84
C TYR A 239 14.90 -12.16 -12.34
N TRP A 240 14.50 -13.18 -13.10
CA TRP A 240 14.39 -13.10 -14.55
C TRP A 240 13.35 -12.07 -14.97
N ASP A 241 12.18 -12.09 -14.33
CA ASP A 241 11.10 -11.13 -14.55
C ASP A 241 11.48 -9.72 -14.06
N ALA A 242 12.25 -9.59 -12.98
CA ALA A 242 12.80 -8.30 -12.57
C ALA A 242 13.72 -7.72 -13.65
N LEU A 243 14.58 -8.53 -14.25
CA LEU A 243 15.50 -8.08 -15.30
C LEU A 243 14.77 -7.79 -16.63
N ILE A 244 13.71 -8.53 -16.96
CA ILE A 244 12.87 -8.28 -18.15
C ILE A 244 11.97 -7.07 -17.94
N GLY A 245 11.19 -7.05 -16.86
CA GLY A 245 10.16 -6.06 -16.56
C GLY A 245 10.70 -4.65 -16.34
N THR A 246 11.97 -4.52 -15.95
CA THR A 246 12.67 -3.23 -15.86
C THR A 246 13.24 -2.76 -17.21
N ALA A 247 12.97 -3.48 -18.32
CA ALA A 247 13.55 -3.28 -19.65
C ALA A 247 15.10 -3.35 -19.65
N MET A 248 15.65 -4.03 -18.65
CA MET A 248 17.08 -4.08 -18.39
C MET A 248 17.77 -5.18 -19.20
N LEU A 249 17.04 -6.24 -19.57
CA LEU A 249 17.38 -7.14 -20.65
C LEU A 249 16.69 -6.69 -21.95
N ARG A 250 17.47 -6.49 -23.02
CA ARG A 250 16.94 -6.34 -24.37
C ARG A 250 16.65 -7.72 -24.95
N TYR A 251 15.42 -7.86 -25.43
CA TYR A 251 15.03 -8.99 -26.23
C TYR A 251 15.35 -8.71 -27.70
N GLN A 252 16.45 -9.29 -28.18
CA GLN A 252 16.72 -9.40 -29.62
C GLN A 252 16.66 -10.88 -29.95
N ALA A 253 15.44 -11.36 -30.23
CA ALA A 253 15.17 -12.75 -30.54
C ALA A 253 16.26 -13.32 -31.48
N PRO A 254 16.89 -14.46 -31.14
CA PRO A 254 16.53 -15.39 -30.06
C PRO A 254 17.25 -15.17 -28.72
N ASN A 255 17.94 -14.04 -28.51
CA ASN A 255 18.82 -13.85 -27.36
C ASN A 255 18.34 -12.74 -26.40
N ALA A 256 18.47 -13.01 -25.11
CA ALA A 256 18.41 -12.00 -24.06
C ALA A 256 19.81 -11.41 -23.84
N MET A 257 19.94 -10.08 -23.88
CA MET A 257 21.20 -9.36 -23.66
C MET A 257 21.02 -8.24 -22.63
N PRO A 258 21.96 -8.00 -21.69
CA PRO A 258 21.91 -6.85 -20.80
C PRO A 258 22.00 -5.55 -21.59
N THR A 259 21.21 -4.56 -21.19
CA THR A 259 21.43 -3.19 -21.66
C THR A 259 22.72 -2.64 -21.08
N GLU A 260 23.37 -1.73 -21.81
CA GLU A 260 24.54 -1.02 -21.30
C GLU A 260 24.22 -0.26 -20.00
N SER A 261 23.02 0.33 -19.91
CA SER A 261 22.51 0.98 -18.70
C SER A 261 22.35 0.02 -17.52
N LEU A 262 21.86 -1.20 -17.72
CA LEU A 262 21.75 -2.22 -16.66
C LEU A 262 23.14 -2.60 -16.14
N ALA A 263 24.05 -2.94 -17.05
CA ALA A 263 25.40 -3.36 -16.68
C ALA A 263 26.10 -2.24 -15.89
N GLN A 264 26.02 -0.98 -16.35
CA GLN A 264 26.58 0.16 -15.64
C GLN A 264 25.88 0.45 -14.31
N ALA A 265 24.55 0.33 -14.23
CA ALA A 265 23.79 0.63 -13.02
C ALA A 265 24.00 -0.39 -11.90
N LEU A 266 24.07 -1.68 -12.25
CA LEU A 266 24.34 -2.75 -11.28
C LEU A 266 25.81 -2.81 -10.88
N LEU A 267 26.75 -2.60 -11.81
CA LEU A 267 28.19 -2.63 -11.52
C LEU A 267 28.72 -1.30 -10.96
N GLY A 268 27.98 -0.21 -11.14
CA GLY A 268 28.35 1.12 -10.65
C GLY A 268 28.05 1.31 -9.16
N SER A 269 29.05 1.83 -8.44
CA SER A 269 28.90 2.32 -7.06
C SER A 269 28.37 3.75 -6.99
N THR A 270 28.39 4.48 -8.12
CA THR A 270 27.88 5.85 -8.27
C THR A 270 27.40 6.07 -9.70
N GLY A 271 26.34 6.85 -9.90
CA GLY A 271 25.90 7.27 -11.24
C GLY A 271 24.38 7.41 -11.37
N PRO A 272 23.89 8.22 -12.33
CA PRO A 272 22.46 8.42 -12.55
C PRO A 272 21.75 7.09 -12.80
N GLY A 273 20.79 6.75 -11.94
CA GLY A 273 19.95 5.55 -12.11
C GLY A 273 20.46 4.27 -11.43
N SER A 274 21.66 4.24 -10.84
CA SER A 274 22.18 3.05 -10.12
C SER A 274 21.27 2.64 -8.95
N ARG A 275 20.88 3.62 -8.12
CA ARG A 275 19.90 3.46 -7.04
C ARG A 275 18.56 2.95 -7.58
N LEU A 276 18.02 3.63 -8.59
CA LEU A 276 16.71 3.33 -9.16
C LEU A 276 16.62 1.89 -9.68
N VAL A 277 17.66 1.40 -10.39
CA VAL A 277 17.67 0.01 -10.88
C VAL A 277 17.64 -0.99 -9.74
N LYS A 278 18.43 -0.77 -8.68
CA LYS A 278 18.45 -1.64 -7.50
C LYS A 278 17.10 -1.62 -6.77
N GLU A 279 16.46 -0.45 -6.63
CA GLU A 279 15.12 -0.34 -6.06
C GLU A 279 14.05 -1.02 -6.92
N LEU A 280 14.14 -0.90 -8.25
CA LEU A 280 13.19 -1.55 -9.16
C LEU A 280 13.29 -3.07 -9.11
N ILE A 281 14.50 -3.63 -8.96
CA ILE A 281 14.66 -5.07 -8.76
C ILE A 281 13.99 -5.49 -7.45
N ALA A 282 14.23 -4.77 -6.35
CA ALA A 282 13.57 -5.07 -5.07
C ALA A 282 12.05 -4.97 -5.16
N GLU A 283 11.53 -3.94 -5.84
CA GLU A 283 10.09 -3.76 -6.10
C GLU A 283 9.51 -4.97 -6.82
N VAL A 284 10.17 -5.44 -7.89
CA VAL A 284 9.69 -6.62 -8.63
C VAL A 284 9.77 -7.88 -7.78
N LEU A 285 10.84 -8.09 -7.01
CA LEU A 285 10.95 -9.24 -6.12
C LEU A 285 9.80 -9.27 -5.09
N PHE A 286 9.48 -8.14 -4.46
CA PHE A 286 8.32 -8.04 -3.57
C PHE A 286 7.01 -8.36 -4.30
N SER A 287 6.73 -7.68 -5.42
CA SER A 287 5.45 -7.82 -6.11
C SER A 287 5.28 -9.20 -6.73
N HIS A 288 6.33 -9.79 -7.28
CA HIS A 288 6.27 -11.08 -7.97
C HIS A 288 5.97 -12.22 -6.98
N VAL A 289 6.63 -12.22 -5.82
CA VAL A 289 6.33 -13.19 -4.75
C VAL A 289 4.87 -13.07 -4.33
N LEU A 290 4.40 -11.86 -4.02
CA LEU A 290 3.04 -11.65 -3.54
C LEU A 290 1.96 -11.97 -4.59
N ILE A 291 2.16 -11.56 -5.85
CA ILE A 291 1.22 -11.83 -6.95
C ILE A 291 1.16 -13.34 -7.24
N ASN A 292 2.30 -14.03 -7.34
CA ASN A 292 2.28 -15.48 -7.58
C ASN A 292 1.60 -16.24 -6.43
N THR A 293 1.80 -15.81 -5.18
CA THR A 293 1.09 -16.40 -4.03
C THR A 293 -0.42 -16.11 -4.09
N LEU A 294 -0.85 -14.93 -4.57
CA LEU A 294 -2.27 -14.62 -4.79
C LEU A 294 -2.88 -15.49 -5.89
N GLU A 295 -2.18 -15.68 -7.00
CA GLU A 295 -2.64 -16.46 -8.15
C GLU A 295 -2.65 -17.97 -7.87
N THR A 296 -1.92 -18.43 -6.86
CA THR A 296 -1.89 -19.84 -6.47
C THR A 296 -3.18 -20.22 -5.72
N PRO A 297 -3.95 -21.22 -6.22
CA PRO A 297 -5.22 -21.61 -5.59
C PRO A 297 -5.07 -21.94 -4.11
N GLY A 298 -5.88 -21.29 -3.27
CA GLY A 298 -5.89 -21.51 -1.82
C GLY A 298 -4.80 -20.78 -1.03
N GLN A 299 -3.99 -19.92 -1.66
CA GLN A 299 -2.90 -19.20 -1.01
C GLN A 299 -3.16 -17.68 -0.84
N SER A 300 -4.34 -17.17 -1.20
CA SER A 300 -4.64 -15.73 -1.10
C SER A 300 -4.43 -15.16 0.30
N THR A 301 -4.87 -15.87 1.34
CA THR A 301 -4.69 -15.46 2.75
C THR A 301 -3.22 -15.36 3.15
N ILE A 302 -2.35 -16.18 2.56
CA ILE A 302 -0.90 -16.13 2.82
C ILE A 302 -0.33 -14.82 2.24
N ALA A 303 -0.70 -14.47 1.01
CA ALA A 303 -0.24 -13.23 0.39
C ALA A 303 -0.76 -11.98 1.13
N GLU A 304 -2.04 -11.97 1.50
CA GLU A 304 -2.65 -10.88 2.27
C GLU A 304 -1.96 -10.69 3.62
N MET A 305 -1.73 -11.77 4.37
CA MET A 305 -1.07 -11.72 5.66
C MET A 305 0.40 -11.28 5.51
N THR A 306 1.11 -11.78 4.49
CA THR A 306 2.50 -11.38 4.19
C THR A 306 2.57 -9.88 3.86
N ALA A 307 1.68 -9.39 2.99
CA ALA A 307 1.59 -7.96 2.65
C ALA A 307 1.30 -7.10 3.89
N GLY A 308 0.40 -7.55 4.77
CA GLY A 308 0.09 -6.90 6.04
C GLY A 308 1.30 -6.84 6.98
N VAL A 309 2.07 -7.91 7.12
CA VAL A 309 3.29 -7.93 7.94
C VAL A 309 4.34 -6.99 7.36
N LEU A 310 4.61 -7.04 6.05
CA LEU A 310 5.59 -6.17 5.38
C LEU A 310 5.23 -4.68 5.53
N SER A 311 3.95 -4.35 5.35
CA SER A 311 3.41 -3.01 5.51
C SER A 311 3.66 -2.46 6.93
N ASN A 312 3.38 -3.27 7.96
CA ASN A 312 3.68 -2.91 9.35
C ASN A 312 5.18 -2.87 9.66
N ALA A 313 5.97 -3.78 9.08
CA ALA A 313 7.43 -3.84 9.24
C ALA A 313 8.16 -2.61 8.68
N ALA A 314 7.52 -1.88 7.78
CA ALA A 314 8.03 -0.63 7.24
C ALA A 314 7.39 0.63 7.89
N SER A 315 6.58 0.46 8.94
CA SER A 315 5.90 1.56 9.65
C SER A 315 6.75 2.18 10.78
N SER A 316 6.15 3.07 11.58
CA SER A 316 6.74 3.60 12.82
C SER A 316 6.72 2.62 13.99
N THR A 317 5.92 1.57 13.90
CA THR A 317 5.73 0.56 14.95
C THR A 317 5.86 -0.84 14.33
N PRO A 318 7.10 -1.27 14.02
CA PRO A 318 7.33 -2.60 13.46
C PRO A 318 6.77 -3.69 14.38
N PRO A 319 6.22 -4.77 13.82
CA PRO A 319 5.65 -5.83 14.63
C PRO A 319 6.78 -6.66 15.26
N ARG A 320 6.61 -7.05 16.53
CA ARG A 320 7.52 -7.98 17.19
C ARG A 320 7.41 -9.35 16.55
N THR A 321 8.55 -9.98 16.29
CA THR A 321 8.64 -11.28 15.62
C THR A 321 7.85 -12.35 16.37
N GLU A 322 7.96 -12.36 17.71
CA GLU A 322 7.27 -13.33 18.57
C GLU A 322 5.74 -13.28 18.39
N PHE A 323 5.15 -12.10 18.22
CA PHE A 323 3.70 -11.95 18.09
C PHE A 323 3.23 -12.05 16.63
N ALA A 324 4.04 -11.59 15.68
CA ALA A 324 3.69 -11.59 14.26
C ALA A 324 3.62 -13.01 13.66
N LEU A 325 4.46 -13.91 14.18
CA LEU A 325 4.63 -15.28 13.66
C LEU A 325 4.16 -16.36 14.64
N GLN A 326 3.52 -15.97 15.75
CA GLN A 326 2.88 -16.91 16.66
C GLN A 326 1.49 -17.26 16.15
N VAL A 327 1.19 -18.55 16.10
CA VAL A 327 -0.19 -19.04 15.94
C VAL A 327 -0.96 -18.68 17.22
N PRO A 328 -2.01 -17.86 17.15
CA PRO A 328 -2.79 -17.50 18.33
C PRO A 328 -3.47 -18.72 18.95
N THR A 329 -3.53 -18.76 20.28
CA THR A 329 -4.26 -19.78 21.04
C THR A 329 -5.66 -19.30 21.42
N THR A 330 -6.47 -20.19 22.01
CA THR A 330 -7.81 -19.82 22.52
C THR A 330 -7.77 -18.75 23.61
N ASP A 331 -6.65 -18.61 24.31
CA ASP A 331 -6.47 -17.60 25.34
C ASP A 331 -6.12 -16.23 24.74
N ASP A 332 -5.62 -16.20 23.50
CA ASP A 332 -5.20 -14.98 22.80
C ASP A 332 -6.33 -14.34 21.99
N LEU A 333 -7.35 -15.11 21.61
CA LEU A 333 -8.46 -14.67 20.76
C LEU A 333 -9.81 -14.69 21.49
N PRO A 334 -10.73 -13.75 21.17
CA PRO A 334 -12.13 -13.84 21.59
C PRO A 334 -12.78 -15.16 21.15
N GLU A 335 -13.73 -15.68 21.93
CA GLU A 335 -14.42 -16.96 21.65
C GLU A 335 -15.02 -17.00 20.23
N GLU A 336 -15.53 -15.87 19.75
CA GLU A 336 -16.07 -15.71 18.39
C GLU A 336 -15.04 -15.95 17.29
N GLN A 337 -13.74 -15.79 17.57
CA GLN A 337 -12.63 -15.93 16.62
C GLN A 337 -11.88 -17.26 16.75
N HIS A 338 -12.23 -18.12 17.71
CA HIS A 338 -11.57 -19.42 17.91
C HIS A 338 -11.63 -20.32 16.68
N HIS A 339 -12.65 -20.14 15.82
CA HIS A 339 -12.80 -20.86 14.56
C HIS A 339 -11.69 -20.55 13.54
N LEU A 340 -10.94 -19.46 13.71
CA LEU A 340 -9.83 -19.07 12.83
C LEU A 340 -8.53 -19.81 13.14
N ILE A 341 -8.37 -20.33 14.37
CA ILE A 341 -7.14 -20.97 14.85
C ILE A 341 -6.66 -22.09 13.90
N PRO A 342 -7.49 -23.05 13.46
CA PRO A 342 -7.04 -24.10 12.55
C PRO A 342 -6.54 -23.59 11.20
N SER A 343 -7.09 -22.47 10.71
CA SER A 343 -6.61 -21.82 9.48
C SER A 343 -5.24 -21.18 9.71
N LEU A 344 -5.07 -20.48 10.84
CA LEU A 344 -3.82 -19.83 11.21
C LEU A 344 -2.68 -20.84 11.47
N GLU A 345 -2.98 -22.03 11.99
CA GLU A 345 -2.02 -23.14 12.11
C GLU A 345 -1.39 -23.55 10.77
N ILE A 346 -2.11 -23.36 9.66
CA ILE A 346 -1.65 -23.68 8.30
C ILE A 346 -0.99 -22.47 7.63
N VAL A 347 -1.57 -21.27 7.81
CA VAL A 347 -1.14 -20.05 7.13
C VAL A 347 0.13 -19.46 7.73
N VAL A 348 0.23 -19.37 9.05
CA VAL A 348 1.34 -18.69 9.74
C VAL A 348 2.71 -19.29 9.39
N PRO A 349 2.91 -20.63 9.38
CA PRO A 349 4.19 -21.20 8.96
C PRO A 349 4.58 -20.89 7.51
N GLN A 350 3.60 -20.75 6.62
CA GLN A 350 3.84 -20.40 5.21
C GLN A 350 4.21 -18.93 5.06
N VAL A 351 3.56 -18.04 5.83
CA VAL A 351 3.93 -16.62 5.92
C VAL A 351 5.35 -16.47 6.48
N GLU A 352 5.69 -17.20 7.54
CA GLU A 352 7.06 -17.21 8.06
C GLU A 352 8.06 -17.67 6.99
N SER A 353 7.77 -18.76 6.27
CA SER A 353 8.62 -19.24 5.18
C SER A 353 8.86 -18.17 4.11
N LEU A 354 7.82 -17.45 3.67
CA LEU A 354 7.97 -16.34 2.72
C LEU A 354 8.80 -15.18 3.29
N LEU A 355 8.60 -14.82 4.55
CA LEU A 355 9.37 -13.76 5.20
C LEU A 355 10.85 -14.14 5.36
N ARG A 356 11.15 -15.42 5.66
CA ARG A 356 12.52 -15.94 5.70
C ARG A 356 13.18 -15.93 4.33
N ASN A 357 12.41 -16.16 3.25
CA ASN A 357 12.92 -15.99 1.89
C ASN A 357 13.29 -14.52 1.62
N PHE A 358 12.44 -13.57 2.01
CA PHE A 358 12.75 -12.15 1.92
C PHE A 358 13.96 -11.75 2.78
N GLU A 359 14.08 -12.31 3.98
CA GLU A 359 15.22 -12.09 4.87
C GLU A 359 16.55 -12.49 4.22
N ARG A 360 16.58 -13.66 3.57
CA ARG A 360 17.79 -14.12 2.87
C ARG A 360 18.19 -13.23 1.70
N GLU A 361 17.22 -12.64 1.00
CA GLU A 361 17.49 -11.66 -0.07
C GLU A 361 17.89 -10.26 0.50
N GLY A 362 17.83 -10.09 1.82
CA GLY A 362 18.04 -8.81 2.52
C GLY A 362 16.90 -7.82 2.34
N LEU A 363 15.71 -8.30 1.96
CA LEU A 363 14.51 -7.49 1.75
C LEU A 363 13.77 -7.21 3.07
N VAL A 364 13.98 -8.06 4.08
CA VAL A 364 13.43 -7.97 5.43
C VAL A 364 14.54 -8.31 6.42
N VAL A 365 14.45 -7.81 7.65
CA VAL A 365 15.29 -8.22 8.79
C VAL A 365 14.36 -8.79 9.87
N ILE A 366 14.63 -10.00 10.35
CA ILE A 366 13.79 -10.70 11.34
C ILE A 366 14.61 -10.97 12.60
N ASP A 367 14.60 -10.00 13.52
CA ASP A 367 15.23 -10.10 14.84
C ASP A 367 14.15 -10.12 15.94
N GLU A 368 14.26 -9.28 16.98
CA GLU A 368 13.18 -9.04 17.97
C GLU A 368 11.94 -8.45 17.31
N GLU A 369 12.14 -7.63 16.27
CA GLU A 369 11.11 -7.04 15.43
C GLU A 369 11.35 -7.40 13.96
N ILE A 370 10.26 -7.50 13.21
CA ILE A 370 10.32 -7.65 11.75
C ILE A 370 10.38 -6.25 11.16
N THR A 371 11.47 -5.94 10.45
CA THR A 371 11.67 -4.61 9.84
C THR A 371 12.02 -4.71 8.37
N VAL A 372 11.60 -3.71 7.60
CA VAL A 372 12.04 -3.53 6.22
C VAL A 372 13.15 -2.48 6.21
N PRO A 373 14.34 -2.78 5.64
CA PRO A 373 15.42 -1.82 5.51
C PRO A 373 14.95 -0.51 4.90
N VAL A 374 15.38 0.60 5.49
CA VAL A 374 14.88 1.95 5.15
C VAL A 374 14.98 2.24 3.64
N VAL A 375 16.10 1.85 3.01
CA VAL A 375 16.35 2.03 1.57
C VAL A 375 15.38 1.26 0.67
N LEU A 376 14.67 0.26 1.19
CA LEU A 376 13.72 -0.57 0.44
C LEU A 376 12.26 -0.16 0.62
N ARG A 377 11.95 0.74 1.56
CA ARG A 377 10.57 1.06 1.92
C ARG A 377 9.78 1.68 0.77
N SER A 378 10.40 2.54 -0.04
CA SER A 378 9.77 3.07 -1.25
C SER A 378 9.55 2.00 -2.33
N ALA A 379 10.45 1.02 -2.43
CA ALA A 379 10.28 -0.10 -3.37
C ALA A 379 9.14 -1.03 -2.92
N LEU A 380 9.05 -1.32 -1.62
CA LEU A 380 7.94 -2.06 -1.02
C LEU A 380 6.60 -1.35 -1.25
N GLU A 381 6.54 -0.05 -1.02
CA GLU A 381 5.33 0.74 -1.23
C GLU A 381 4.81 0.63 -2.66
N ARG A 382 5.69 0.80 -3.65
CA ARG A 382 5.35 0.60 -5.07
C ARG A 382 4.92 -0.84 -5.38
N ALA A 383 5.57 -1.83 -4.75
CA ALA A 383 5.22 -3.23 -4.92
C ALA A 383 3.82 -3.56 -4.37
N LEU A 384 3.48 -3.06 -3.17
CA LEU A 384 2.16 -3.25 -2.57
C LEU A 384 1.06 -2.53 -3.38
N ALA A 385 1.36 -1.37 -3.96
CA ALA A 385 0.45 -0.70 -4.87
C ALA A 385 0.15 -1.58 -6.11
N LYS A 386 1.17 -2.19 -6.72
CA LYS A 386 0.99 -3.14 -7.85
C LYS A 386 0.17 -4.36 -7.47
N VAL A 387 0.40 -4.92 -6.27
CA VAL A 387 -0.39 -6.04 -5.74
C VAL A 387 -1.85 -5.64 -5.57
N SER A 388 -2.11 -4.46 -5.00
CA SER A 388 -3.46 -3.91 -4.86
C SER A 388 -4.13 -3.70 -6.22
N ASP A 389 -3.43 -3.11 -7.19
CA ASP A 389 -3.93 -2.91 -8.55
C ASP A 389 -4.24 -4.24 -9.25
N HIS A 390 -3.42 -5.26 -9.05
CA HIS A 390 -3.65 -6.61 -9.58
C HIS A 390 -4.94 -7.23 -9.01
N VAL A 391 -5.14 -7.14 -7.70
CA VAL A 391 -6.37 -7.64 -7.03
C VAL A 391 -7.61 -6.87 -7.50
N LEU A 392 -7.53 -5.55 -7.62
CA LEU A 392 -8.66 -4.70 -8.04
C LEU A 392 -8.96 -4.83 -9.54
N GLY A 393 -7.93 -4.95 -10.38
CA GLY A 393 -8.04 -5.11 -11.83
C GLY A 393 -8.58 -6.48 -12.24
N GLY A 394 -8.17 -7.55 -11.55
CA GLY A 394 -8.68 -8.89 -11.80
C GLY A 394 -10.18 -9.03 -11.54
N ASN A 395 -10.72 -8.28 -10.57
CA ASN A 395 -12.16 -8.26 -10.29
C ASN A 395 -12.97 -7.60 -11.43
N ALA A 396 -12.45 -6.57 -12.08
CA ALA A 396 -13.14 -5.89 -13.19
C ALA A 396 -13.24 -6.79 -14.45
N GLU A 397 -12.22 -7.58 -14.75
CA GLU A 397 -12.25 -8.53 -15.88
C GLU A 397 -13.18 -9.74 -15.60
N SER A 398 -13.35 -10.13 -14.33
CA SER A 398 -14.25 -11.22 -13.95
C SER A 398 -15.75 -10.83 -14.03
N GLU A 399 -16.10 -9.57 -13.75
CA GLU A 399 -17.49 -9.08 -13.90
C GLU A 399 -17.91 -8.97 -15.38
N ASP A 400 -16.98 -8.60 -16.27
CA ASP A 400 -17.24 -8.56 -17.71
C ASP A 400 -17.35 -9.97 -18.33
N ALA A 401 -16.60 -10.95 -17.79
CA ALA A 401 -16.68 -12.34 -18.24
C ALA A 401 -18.00 -13.03 -17.85
N GLU A 402 -18.56 -12.75 -16.67
CA GLU A 402 -19.89 -13.27 -16.29
C GLU A 402 -21.04 -12.60 -17.05
N ALA A 403 -20.88 -11.34 -17.47
CA ALA A 403 -21.88 -10.62 -18.25
C ALA A 403 -22.01 -11.14 -19.70
N ASP A 404 -20.95 -11.73 -20.27
CA ASP A 404 -20.95 -12.26 -21.64
C ASP A 404 -21.36 -13.74 -21.73
N VAL A 405 -21.36 -14.49 -20.62
CA VAL A 405 -21.91 -15.87 -20.57
C VAL A 405 -23.43 -15.86 -20.33
N ALA A 406 -23.99 -14.74 -19.89
CA ALA A 406 -25.43 -14.56 -19.66
C ALA A 406 -26.22 -13.96 -20.85
N LYS A 407 -25.61 -13.84 -22.03
CA LYS A 407 -26.26 -13.48 -23.31
C LYS A 407 -26.20 -14.62 -24.30
#